data_AF-A0A3C0AEB7-F1
#
_entry.id   AF-A0A3C0AEB7-F1
#
_cell.length_a   1.000
_cell.length_b   1.000
_cell.length_c   1.000
_cell.angle_alpha   90.00
_cell.angle_beta   90.00
_cell.angle_gamma   90.00
#
_symmetry.space_group_name_H-M   'P 1'
#
loop_
_entity.id
_entity.type
_entity.pdbx_description
1 polymer ?
#
loop_
_entity_poly.entity_id
_entity_poly.type
_entity_poly.pdbx_seq_one_letter_code
_entity_poly.pdbx_strand_id
1 'polypeptide(L)'
;KCPEIDQVIWCDHDSGLNGTDRPSFYVHTHERGDLVFKPAPDSTGDALDIYGTAWIWKGELSAVDASISSNGQIEFGDYPNAFERIATGFSEKTGNIWVTARLGKEFCIPAIKCNPAVSHGSLHHLDSTAPLIAAGLPDDFQLPDAPRIIDITPVCLQLLGLKPPRMPGESAINKPLNDRHS
;
A
#
# COMPACT_ATOMS: atom_id res chain seq x y z
N LYS A 1 -21.68 16.80 -2.98
CA LYS A 1 -20.65 16.39 -1.98
C LYS A 1 -21.14 15.12 -1.30
N CYS A 2 -20.29 14.11 -1.14
CA CYS A 2 -20.68 12.80 -0.59
C CYS A 2 -19.87 12.53 0.70
N PRO A 3 -20.42 12.80 1.89
CA PRO A 3 -19.67 12.72 3.17
C PRO A 3 -19.32 11.29 3.61
N GLU A 4 -19.86 10.29 2.89
CA GLU A 4 -19.69 8.86 3.19
C GLU A 4 -18.52 8.23 2.40
N ILE A 5 -17.89 9.01 1.53
CA ILE A 5 -16.66 8.62 0.82
C ILE A 5 -15.47 9.06 1.67
N ASP A 6 -14.52 8.15 1.87
CA ASP A 6 -13.29 8.40 2.60
C ASP A 6 -12.19 8.93 1.66
N GLN A 7 -11.81 8.12 0.67
CA GLN A 7 -10.79 8.47 -0.32
C GLN A 7 -11.29 8.16 -1.73
N VAL A 8 -11.02 9.08 -2.67
CA VAL A 8 -11.11 8.83 -4.11
C VAL A 8 -9.68 8.77 -4.64
N ILE A 9 -9.32 7.68 -5.28
CA ILE A 9 -7.94 7.37 -5.66
C ILE A 9 -7.89 7.04 -7.14
N TRP A 10 -6.90 7.57 -7.86
CA TRP A 10 -6.67 7.22 -9.26
C TRP A 10 -5.18 7.28 -9.61
N CYS A 11 -4.84 6.70 -10.76
CA CYS A 11 -3.51 6.72 -11.34
C CYS A 11 -3.57 7.47 -12.68
N ASP A 12 -2.53 8.23 -13.06
CA ASP A 12 -2.43 8.87 -14.38
C ASP A 12 -2.09 7.90 -15.52
N HIS A 13 -1.94 6.60 -15.22
CA HIS A 13 -1.68 5.55 -16.17
C HIS A 13 -2.50 4.29 -15.88
N ASP A 14 -3.26 3.81 -16.87
CA ASP A 14 -4.24 2.72 -16.69
C ASP A 14 -3.62 1.42 -16.18
N SER A 15 -2.43 1.06 -16.66
CA SER A 15 -1.70 -0.13 -16.18
C SER A 15 -0.87 0.12 -14.91
N GLY A 16 -0.96 1.30 -14.28
CA GLY A 16 -0.17 1.66 -13.09
C GLY A 16 1.34 1.47 -13.32
N LEU A 17 2.00 0.84 -12.34
CA LEU A 17 3.41 0.46 -12.41
C LEU A 17 3.73 -0.63 -13.44
N ASN A 18 2.75 -1.21 -14.14
CA ASN A 18 3.01 -2.18 -15.21
C ASN A 18 3.11 -1.53 -16.60
N GLY A 19 2.57 -0.32 -16.78
CA GLY A 19 2.56 0.36 -18.09
C GLY A 19 3.60 1.46 -18.25
N THR A 20 4.08 2.02 -17.14
CA THR A 20 5.09 3.07 -17.14
C THR A 20 5.99 2.93 -15.91
N ASP A 21 7.22 3.42 -15.99
CA ASP A 21 8.16 3.46 -14.85
C ASP A 21 7.84 4.60 -13.87
N ARG A 22 7.00 5.56 -14.27
CA ARG A 22 6.81 6.81 -13.52
C ARG A 22 5.34 7.26 -13.44
N PRO A 23 4.40 6.40 -13.04
CA PRO A 23 3.03 6.84 -12.82
C PRO A 23 2.96 7.74 -11.59
N SER A 24 2.00 8.67 -11.59
CA SER A 24 1.61 9.41 -10.38
C SER A 24 0.28 8.89 -9.87
N PHE A 25 0.18 8.76 -8.55
CA PHE A 25 -1.01 8.34 -7.85
C PHE A 25 -1.62 9.53 -7.15
N TYR A 26 -2.94 9.62 -7.20
CA TYR A 26 -3.70 10.75 -6.70
C TYR A 26 -4.67 10.25 -5.65
N VAL A 27 -4.78 10.99 -4.55
CA VAL A 27 -5.73 10.75 -3.47
C VAL A 27 -6.44 12.05 -3.19
N HIS A 28 -7.76 12.05 -3.36
CA HIS A 28 -8.64 13.13 -2.96
C HIS A 28 -9.44 12.70 -1.74
N THR A 29 -9.47 13.54 -0.71
CA THR A 29 -10.32 13.35 0.47
C THR A 29 -11.16 14.59 0.70
N HIS A 30 -12.33 14.41 1.30
CA HIS A 30 -13.22 15.55 1.58
C HIS A 30 -12.65 16.48 2.67
N GLU A 31 -12.03 15.91 3.71
CA GLU A 31 -11.63 16.64 4.92
C GLU A 31 -10.12 16.81 5.07
N ARG A 32 -9.32 15.87 4.56
CA ARG A 32 -7.88 15.79 4.83
C ARG A 32 -7.00 16.33 3.69
N GLY A 33 -7.60 16.78 2.60
CA GLY A 33 -6.93 17.41 1.46
C GLY A 33 -6.68 16.49 0.27
N ASP A 34 -5.86 17.02 -0.65
CA ASP A 34 -5.41 16.38 -1.89
C ASP A 34 -3.95 15.97 -1.78
N LEU A 35 -3.62 14.80 -2.31
CA LEU A 35 -2.27 14.28 -2.34
C LEU A 35 -1.97 13.67 -3.70
N VAL A 36 -0.80 14.02 -4.24
CA VAL A 36 -0.23 13.35 -5.42
C VAL A 36 1.14 12.83 -5.03
N PHE A 37 1.41 11.56 -5.30
CA PHE A 37 2.69 10.95 -4.96
C PHE A 37 3.15 9.96 -6.04
N LYS A 38 4.44 9.67 -6.05
CA LYS A 38 5.05 8.68 -6.93
C LYS A 38 6.31 8.08 -6.31
N PRO A 39 6.63 6.82 -6.66
CA PRO A 39 7.88 6.21 -6.22
C PRO A 39 9.08 6.92 -6.87
N ALA A 40 10.20 6.95 -6.16
CA ALA A 40 11.44 7.60 -6.59
C ALA A 40 12.69 6.73 -6.32
N PRO A 41 12.71 5.44 -6.74
CA PRO A 41 13.71 4.44 -6.31
C PRO A 41 15.15 4.80 -6.69
N ASP A 42 15.34 5.61 -7.73
CA ASP A 42 16.66 6.04 -8.22
C ASP A 42 17.11 7.41 -7.65
N SER A 43 16.47 7.90 -6.57
CA SER A 43 16.80 9.18 -5.93
C SER A 43 16.53 9.14 -4.43
N THR A 44 16.89 10.21 -3.71
CA THR A 44 16.54 10.34 -2.29
C THR A 44 15.06 10.63 -2.06
N GLY A 45 14.31 11.01 -3.10
CA GLY A 45 12.93 11.50 -2.96
C GLY A 45 12.83 12.69 -2.00
N ASP A 46 11.61 12.91 -1.51
CA ASP A 46 11.33 13.83 -0.40
C ASP A 46 11.57 13.14 0.97
N ALA A 47 11.24 11.85 1.09
CA ALA A 47 11.52 11.02 2.26
C ALA A 47 11.45 9.51 1.93
N LEU A 48 12.01 8.69 2.84
CA LEU A 48 11.92 7.23 2.81
C LEU A 48 10.74 6.75 3.67
N ASP A 49 10.14 5.61 3.35
CA ASP A 49 9.24 4.87 4.26
C ASP A 49 10.00 3.82 5.10
N ILE A 50 9.28 3.08 5.95
CA ILE A 50 9.85 2.02 6.81
C ILE A 50 10.45 0.84 6.02
N TYR A 51 10.08 0.67 4.75
CA TYR A 51 10.61 -0.37 3.85
C TYR A 51 11.78 0.14 3.00
N GLY A 52 12.24 1.37 3.25
CA GLY A 52 13.34 2.01 2.52
C GLY A 52 12.96 2.50 1.12
N THR A 53 11.67 2.63 0.82
CA THR A 53 11.22 3.18 -0.48
C THR A 53 11.29 4.70 -0.43
N ALA A 54 11.96 5.31 -1.41
CA ALA A 54 11.92 6.75 -1.61
C ALA A 54 10.65 7.19 -2.34
N TRP A 55 10.02 8.24 -1.83
CA TRP A 55 8.79 8.80 -2.38
C TRP A 55 8.93 10.30 -2.63
N ILE A 56 8.28 10.78 -3.67
CA ILE A 56 8.10 12.22 -3.93
C ILE A 56 6.60 12.49 -3.87
N TRP A 57 6.18 13.58 -3.22
CA TRP A 57 4.78 13.96 -3.16
C TRP A 57 4.54 15.47 -3.23
N LYS A 58 3.29 15.82 -3.51
CA LYS A 58 2.77 17.19 -3.47
C LYS A 58 1.39 17.16 -2.83
N GLY A 59 1.14 18.12 -1.95
CA GLY A 59 -0.13 18.23 -1.22
C GLY A 59 -0.02 17.65 0.20
N GLU A 60 -1.16 17.24 0.74
CA GLU A 60 -1.32 16.97 2.16
C GLU A 60 -1.16 15.47 2.48
N LEU A 61 -0.09 15.09 3.18
CA LEU A 61 0.11 13.70 3.62
C LEU A 61 -1.04 13.17 4.49
N SER A 62 -1.78 14.07 5.16
CA SER A 62 -2.99 13.73 5.90
C SER A 62 -4.07 13.06 5.06
N ALA A 63 -4.06 13.20 3.72
CA ALA A 63 -4.99 12.48 2.83
C ALA A 63 -4.93 10.94 3.02
N VAL A 64 -3.77 10.43 3.46
CA VAL A 64 -3.54 9.02 3.81
C VAL A 64 -3.05 8.85 5.26
N ASP A 65 -3.39 9.81 6.14
CA ASP A 65 -2.96 9.85 7.54
C ASP A 65 -1.45 9.59 7.72
N ALA A 66 -0.64 10.22 6.86
CA ALA A 66 0.81 10.13 6.92
C ALA A 66 1.43 11.41 7.49
N SER A 67 2.61 11.26 8.07
CA SER A 67 3.42 12.38 8.56
C SER A 67 4.91 12.07 8.41
N ILE A 68 5.76 13.09 8.58
CA ILE A 68 7.21 12.92 8.64
C ILE A 68 7.61 12.87 10.11
N SER A 69 8.24 11.77 10.50
CA SER A 69 8.71 11.59 11.87
C SER A 69 9.95 12.44 12.17
N SER A 70 10.37 12.46 13.42
CA SER A 70 11.56 13.21 13.85
C SER A 70 12.87 12.75 13.18
N ASN A 71 12.91 11.53 12.63
CA ASN A 71 14.09 11.00 11.93
C ASN A 71 14.03 11.25 10.40
N GLY A 72 12.98 11.91 9.89
CA GLY A 72 12.81 12.19 8.47
C GLY A 72 12.16 11.07 7.66
N GLN A 73 11.66 10.00 8.30
CA GLN A 73 10.93 8.92 7.64
C GLN A 73 9.42 9.23 7.55
N ILE A 74 8.77 8.72 6.50
CA ILE A 74 7.32 8.72 6.36
C ILE A 74 6.73 7.68 7.31
N GLU A 75 5.86 8.12 8.21
CA GLU A 75 5.05 7.26 9.08
C GLU A 75 3.59 7.31 8.63
N PHE A 76 2.96 6.14 8.56
CA PHE A 76 1.54 5.99 8.21
C PHE A 76 0.75 5.59 9.46
N GLY A 77 -0.33 6.32 9.75
CA GLY A 77 -1.27 6.02 10.84
C GLY A 77 -2.38 5.07 10.39
N ASP A 78 -3.60 5.58 10.26
CA ASP A 78 -4.81 4.81 9.98
C ASP A 78 -4.76 4.03 8.66
N TYR A 79 -3.89 4.41 7.72
CA TYR A 79 -3.73 3.77 6.41
C TYR A 79 -2.33 3.17 6.26
N PRO A 80 -2.04 2.00 6.86
CA PRO A 80 -0.69 1.46 6.93
C PRO A 80 -0.13 1.19 5.53
N ASN A 81 1.11 1.62 5.31
CA ASN A 81 1.86 1.46 4.05
C ASN A 81 1.07 1.95 2.81
N ALA A 82 0.31 3.04 2.94
CA ALA A 82 -0.62 3.51 1.91
C ALA A 82 0.05 3.70 0.53
N PHE A 83 1.26 4.27 0.49
CA PHE A 83 1.93 4.55 -0.78
C PHE A 83 2.24 3.29 -1.59
N GLU A 84 2.93 2.30 -1.01
CA GLU A 84 3.24 1.06 -1.73
C GLU A 84 1.95 0.29 -2.08
N ARG A 85 0.96 0.25 -1.18
CA ARG A 85 -0.31 -0.46 -1.41
C ARG A 85 -1.13 0.14 -2.55
N ILE A 86 -1.21 1.46 -2.63
CA ILE A 86 -1.87 2.14 -3.74
C ILE A 86 -1.06 1.92 -5.03
N ALA A 87 0.25 2.15 -4.97
CA ALA A 87 1.10 2.10 -6.16
C ALA A 87 1.17 0.72 -6.82
N THR A 88 1.20 -0.33 -6.00
CA THR A 88 1.23 -1.74 -6.47
C THR A 88 -0.16 -2.29 -6.80
N GLY A 89 -1.20 -1.55 -6.45
CA GLY A 89 -2.57 -1.97 -6.60
C GLY A 89 -3.16 -1.75 -8.00
N PHE A 90 -2.80 -0.65 -8.67
CA PHE A 90 -3.31 -0.34 -10.02
C PHE A 90 -2.72 -1.26 -11.10
N SER A 91 -3.59 -1.84 -11.93
CA SER A 91 -3.25 -2.65 -13.09
C SER A 91 -4.34 -2.61 -14.16
N GLU A 92 -4.09 -3.19 -15.33
CA GLU A 92 -5.06 -3.33 -16.43
C GLU A 92 -6.35 -4.06 -16.06
N LYS A 93 -6.35 -4.78 -14.94
CA LYS A 93 -7.52 -5.52 -14.44
C LYS A 93 -8.29 -4.77 -13.36
N THR A 94 -7.81 -3.59 -12.94
CA THR A 94 -8.45 -2.77 -11.91
C THR A 94 -9.16 -1.58 -12.54
N GLY A 95 -10.21 -1.07 -11.89
CA GLY A 95 -10.87 0.15 -12.35
C GLY A 95 -9.91 1.35 -12.30
N ASN A 96 -10.09 2.32 -13.20
CA ASN A 96 -9.26 3.53 -13.28
C ASN A 96 -9.45 4.47 -12.06
N ILE A 97 -10.58 4.31 -11.35
CA ILE A 97 -10.91 5.08 -10.14
C ILE A 97 -11.27 4.09 -9.03
N TRP A 98 -10.63 4.26 -7.88
CA TRP A 98 -10.93 3.53 -6.67
C TRP A 98 -11.59 4.48 -5.68
N VAL A 99 -12.58 3.97 -4.95
CA VAL A 99 -13.29 4.75 -3.94
C VAL A 99 -13.38 3.90 -2.69
N THR A 100 -12.95 4.44 -1.55
CA THR A 100 -13.12 3.81 -0.25
C THR A 100 -14.28 4.46 0.49
N ALA A 101 -15.05 3.64 1.21
CA ALA A 101 -16.13 4.13 2.07
C ALA A 101 -15.54 4.61 3.40
N ARG A 102 -16.18 5.61 4.02
CA ARG A 102 -15.88 6.00 5.41
C ARG A 102 -16.08 4.81 6.34
N LEU A 103 -15.27 4.75 7.41
CA LEU A 103 -15.39 3.70 8.42
C LEU A 103 -16.84 3.56 8.92
N GLY A 104 -17.36 2.33 8.93
CA GLY A 104 -18.75 2.03 9.27
C GLY A 104 -19.75 2.21 8.12
N LYS A 105 -19.29 2.44 6.89
CA LYS A 105 -20.11 2.57 5.68
C LYS A 105 -19.70 1.53 4.63
N GLU A 106 -20.62 1.23 3.73
CA GLU A 106 -20.43 0.30 2.62
C GLU A 106 -21.10 0.86 1.36
N PHE A 107 -20.54 0.55 0.18
CA PHE A 107 -21.18 0.84 -1.09
C PHE A 107 -22.23 -0.21 -1.42
N CYS A 108 -23.47 0.22 -1.60
CA CYS A 108 -24.56 -0.63 -2.07
C CYS A 108 -24.97 -0.20 -3.47
N ILE A 109 -24.84 -1.11 -4.43
CA ILE A 109 -25.30 -0.89 -5.80
C ILE A 109 -26.46 -1.85 -6.11
N PRO A 110 -27.41 -1.52 -7.00
CA PRO A 110 -28.60 -2.35 -7.22
C PRO A 110 -28.33 -3.84 -7.50
N ALA A 111 -27.17 -4.17 -8.07
CA ALA A 111 -26.74 -5.54 -8.36
C ALA A 111 -26.00 -6.24 -7.20
N ILE A 112 -25.61 -5.53 -6.14
CA ILE A 112 -24.85 -6.04 -4.99
C ILE A 112 -25.62 -5.72 -3.71
N LYS A 113 -26.09 -6.75 -3.02
CA LYS A 113 -26.73 -6.57 -1.70
C LYS A 113 -25.70 -6.09 -0.69
N CYS A 114 -26.05 -5.09 0.11
CA CYS A 114 -25.22 -4.70 1.27
C CYS A 114 -25.05 -5.91 2.20
N ASN A 115 -23.89 -6.02 2.82
CA ASN A 115 -23.68 -6.97 3.89
C ASN A 115 -24.47 -6.53 5.13
N PRO A 116 -25.32 -7.40 5.72
CA PRO A 116 -26.16 -7.02 6.86
C PRO A 116 -25.38 -6.79 8.17
N ALA A 117 -24.07 -7.11 8.21
CA ALA A 117 -23.28 -7.04 9.43
C ALA A 117 -21.98 -6.24 9.25
N VAL A 118 -20.94 -6.88 8.70
CA VAL A 118 -19.58 -6.34 8.65
C VAL A 118 -19.03 -6.49 7.24
N SER A 119 -18.38 -5.44 6.75
CA SER A 119 -17.67 -5.41 5.48
C SER A 119 -16.21 -5.03 5.72
N HIS A 120 -15.36 -5.30 4.74
CA HIS A 120 -13.93 -4.98 4.77
C HIS A 120 -13.44 -4.64 3.36
N GLY A 121 -12.22 -4.15 3.24
CA GLY A 121 -11.56 -3.89 1.95
C GLY A 121 -11.20 -2.43 1.73
N SER A 122 -11.28 -1.61 2.77
CA SER A 122 -10.69 -0.28 2.78
C SER A 122 -9.16 -0.35 2.98
N LEU A 123 -8.49 0.81 2.82
CA LEU A 123 -7.07 0.93 3.19
C LEU A 123 -6.85 1.05 4.70
N HIS A 124 -7.92 1.21 5.49
CA HIS A 124 -7.86 1.47 6.92
C HIS A 124 -7.25 0.28 7.69
N HIS A 125 -6.53 0.55 8.77
CA HIS A 125 -5.79 -0.45 9.54
C HIS A 125 -6.70 -1.56 10.09
N LEU A 126 -7.94 -1.22 10.48
CA LEU A 126 -8.96 -2.18 10.92
C LEU A 126 -9.29 -3.26 9.87
N ASP A 127 -9.13 -2.95 8.58
CA ASP A 127 -9.34 -3.89 7.48
C ASP A 127 -8.03 -4.51 6.96
N SER A 128 -6.89 -3.96 7.36
CA SER A 128 -5.59 -4.20 6.71
C SER A 128 -4.58 -4.91 7.61
N THR A 129 -4.74 -4.81 8.93
CA THR A 129 -3.80 -5.36 9.90
C THR A 129 -4.29 -6.70 10.42
N ALA A 130 -3.46 -7.73 10.27
CA ALA A 130 -3.69 -9.06 10.81
C ALA A 130 -2.50 -9.50 11.66
N PRO A 131 -2.71 -10.30 12.72
CA PRO A 131 -1.61 -10.80 13.53
C PRO A 131 -0.80 -11.86 12.77
N LEU A 132 0.53 -11.80 12.90
CA LEU A 132 1.43 -12.89 12.54
C LEU A 132 1.84 -13.65 13.81
N ILE A 133 1.49 -14.93 13.89
CA ILE A 133 1.92 -15.82 14.97
C ILE A 133 2.84 -16.87 14.35
N ALA A 134 4.10 -16.90 14.80
CA ALA A 134 5.09 -17.87 14.35
C ALA A 134 5.62 -18.67 15.54
N ALA A 135 5.77 -19.98 15.36
CA ALA A 135 6.30 -20.90 16.36
C ALA A 135 7.14 -21.97 15.66
N GLY A 136 8.16 -22.48 16.35
CA GLY A 136 9.07 -23.48 15.79
C GLY A 136 10.01 -22.95 14.70
N LEU A 137 10.26 -21.64 14.70
CA LEU A 137 11.30 -21.05 13.84
C LEU A 137 12.69 -21.53 14.31
N PRO A 138 13.65 -21.74 13.39
CA PRO A 138 15.05 -21.95 13.75
C PRO A 138 15.59 -20.82 14.64
N ASP A 139 16.52 -21.14 15.55
CA ASP A 139 17.06 -20.17 16.51
C ASP A 139 17.75 -18.98 15.84
N ASP A 140 18.28 -19.16 14.63
CA ASP A 140 18.95 -18.15 13.83
C ASP A 140 18.02 -17.41 12.84
N PHE A 141 16.73 -17.75 12.79
CA PHE A 141 15.78 -17.13 11.88
C PHE A 141 15.13 -15.89 12.51
N GLN A 142 15.22 -14.75 11.82
CA GLN A 142 14.61 -13.49 12.25
C GLN A 142 13.48 -13.10 11.30
N LEU A 143 12.33 -12.72 11.86
CA LEU A 143 11.25 -12.10 11.11
C LEU A 143 11.60 -10.63 10.82
N PRO A 144 11.08 -10.04 9.73
CA PRO A 144 11.28 -8.61 9.46
C PRO A 144 10.60 -7.76 10.55
N ASP A 145 11.19 -6.60 10.85
CA ASP A 145 10.71 -5.68 11.91
C ASP A 145 9.27 -5.20 11.66
N ALA A 146 8.90 -5.00 10.39
CA ALA A 146 7.57 -4.59 9.95
C ALA A 146 7.00 -5.64 8.97
N PRO A 147 6.49 -6.78 9.45
CA PRO A 147 6.01 -7.85 8.57
C PRO A 147 4.69 -7.47 7.89
N ARG A 148 4.58 -7.74 6.60
CA ARG A 148 3.34 -7.65 5.82
C ARG A 148 2.90 -9.03 5.35
N ILE A 149 1.63 -9.16 4.94
CA ILE A 149 1.12 -10.42 4.38
C ILE A 149 1.92 -10.92 3.17
N ILE A 150 2.47 -9.99 2.38
CA ILE A 150 3.33 -10.31 1.22
C ILE A 150 4.69 -10.87 1.62
N ASP A 151 5.11 -10.70 2.88
CA ASP A 151 6.37 -11.22 3.41
C ASP A 151 6.22 -12.70 3.88
N ILE A 152 5.01 -13.25 3.98
CA ILE A 152 4.79 -14.64 4.39
C ILE A 152 5.39 -15.61 3.35
N THR A 153 5.13 -15.41 2.06
CA THR A 153 5.69 -16.25 1.00
C THR A 153 7.23 -16.30 1.04
N PRO A 154 7.96 -15.17 1.06
CA PRO A 154 9.41 -15.23 1.12
C PRO A 154 9.95 -15.80 2.43
N VAL A 155 9.29 -15.59 3.58
CA VAL A 155 9.63 -16.27 4.84
C VAL A 155 9.53 -17.79 4.68
N CYS A 156 8.41 -18.29 4.15
CA CYS A 156 8.21 -19.72 3.93
C CYS A 156 9.25 -20.32 2.97
N LEU A 157 9.60 -19.61 1.89
CA LEU A 157 10.62 -20.07 0.94
C LEU A 157 12.00 -20.20 1.62
N GLN A 158 12.39 -19.20 2.43
CA GLN A 158 13.66 -19.27 3.17
C GLN A 158 13.69 -20.43 4.16
N LEU A 159 12.61 -20.66 4.90
CA LEU A 159 12.49 -21.80 5.83
C LEU A 159 12.57 -23.16 5.13
N LEU A 160 12.16 -23.23 3.85
CA LEU A 160 12.30 -24.42 3.01
C LEU A 160 13.67 -24.53 2.31
N GLY A 161 14.60 -23.60 2.58
CA GLY A 161 15.92 -23.57 1.92
C GLY A 161 15.86 -23.13 0.44
N LEU A 162 14.78 -22.45 0.03
CA LEU A 162 14.59 -21.94 -1.32
C LEU A 162 14.90 -20.44 -1.37
N LYS A 163 15.48 -19.99 -2.49
CA LYS A 163 15.71 -18.56 -2.72
C LYS A 163 14.38 -17.87 -3.05
N PRO A 164 13.91 -16.90 -2.24
CA PRO A 164 12.72 -16.16 -2.59
C PRO A 164 13.01 -15.14 -3.71
N PRO A 165 12.00 -14.73 -4.49
CA PRO A 165 12.17 -13.72 -5.53
C PRO A 165 12.36 -12.30 -4.96
N ARG A 166 12.00 -12.10 -3.69
CA ARG A 166 12.24 -10.90 -2.88
C ARG A 166 12.44 -11.31 -1.42
N MET A 167 13.34 -10.68 -0.68
CA MET A 167 13.57 -10.99 0.74
C MET A 167 12.43 -10.45 1.62
N PRO A 168 12.12 -11.08 2.78
CA PRO A 168 11.13 -10.54 3.71
C PRO A 168 11.48 -9.11 4.14
N GLY A 169 10.48 -8.22 4.13
CA GLY A 169 10.64 -6.81 4.48
C GLY A 169 11.14 -5.91 3.35
N GLU A 170 11.53 -6.45 2.20
CA GLU A 170 11.91 -5.62 1.04
C GLU A 170 10.69 -4.98 0.38
N SER A 171 10.84 -3.72 -0.04
CA SER A 171 9.83 -3.00 -0.80
C SER A 171 9.51 -3.68 -2.14
N ALA A 172 8.22 -3.76 -2.49
CA ALA A 172 7.76 -4.17 -3.81
C ALA A 172 8.10 -3.16 -4.91
N ILE A 173 8.32 -1.90 -4.54
CA ILE A 173 8.73 -0.82 -5.44
C ILE A 173 10.21 -0.95 -5.77
N ASN A 174 11.06 -1.15 -4.77
CA ASN A 174 12.51 -1.25 -4.97
C ASN A 174 12.95 -2.60 -5.56
N LYS A 175 12.17 -3.66 -5.31
CA LYS A 175 12.40 -5.04 -5.81
C LYS A 175 11.12 -5.62 -6.43
N PRO A 176 10.71 -5.13 -7.62
CA PRO A 176 9.54 -5.64 -8.30
C PRO A 176 9.75 -7.10 -8.72
N LEU A 177 8.68 -7.91 -8.68
CA LEU A 177 8.75 -9.34 -9.07
C LEU A 177 8.76 -9.54 -10.59
N ASN A 178 8.25 -8.58 -11.34
CA ASN A 178 8.29 -8.59 -12.79
C ASN A 178 9.56 -7.85 -13.24
N ASP A 179 10.65 -8.57 -13.47
CA ASP A 179 11.75 -8.02 -14.24
C ASP A 179 11.21 -7.70 -15.64
N ARG A 180 11.16 -6.41 -15.99
CA ARG A 180 10.88 -5.96 -17.36
C ARG A 180 12.11 -6.25 -18.23
N HIS A 181 12.38 -7.52 -18.46
CA HIS A 181 13.21 -7.98 -19.56
C HIS A 181 12.29 -8.47 -20.68
N SER A 182 11.90 -7.52 -21.52
CA SER A 182 11.48 -7.74 -22.90
C SER A 182 12.20 -6.74 -23.78
#